data_AF-A0A1F3Z8G3-F1
#
_entry.id   AF-A0A1F3Z8G3-F1
#
_cell.length_a   1.000
_cell.length_b   1.000
_cell.length_c   1.000
_cell.angle_alpha   90.00
_cell.angle_beta   90.00
_cell.angle_gamma   90.00
#
_symmetry.space_group_name_H-M   'P 1'
#
loop_
_entity.id
_entity.type
_entity.pdbx_description
1 polymer ?
#
loop_
_entity_poly.entity_id
_entity_poly.type
_entity_poly.pdbx_seq_one_letter_code
_entity_poly.pdbx_strand_id
1 'polypeptide(L)'
;MILLRAFGAALVAVLALPVAAQPVFTIGSGDRLGLIDREGKIILPPEFSEVKPGRPLILATKGYKTAFFDYSGRMVIEPQFSFARAFHNGLAGVSMGRASGYIRPDGQFVWRDDGAPRN
;
A
#
# COMPACT_ATOMS: atom_id res chain seq x y z
N MET A 1 -23.39 -51.39 -20.81
CA MET A 1 -22.36 -51.05 -19.82
C MET A 1 -21.35 -50.10 -20.46
N ILE A 2 -21.62 -48.79 -20.43
CA ILE A 2 -20.62 -47.74 -20.73
C ILE A 2 -20.80 -46.68 -19.64
N LEU A 3 -19.75 -46.52 -18.83
CA LEU A 3 -19.69 -45.69 -17.64
C LEU A 3 -19.18 -44.31 -18.07
N LEU A 4 -20.02 -43.28 -18.14
CA LEU A 4 -19.56 -41.91 -18.35
C LEU A 4 -19.44 -41.21 -16.99
N ARG A 5 -18.21 -41.15 -16.46
CA ARG A 5 -17.90 -40.26 -15.34
C ARG A 5 -17.63 -38.87 -15.90
N ALA A 6 -18.52 -37.92 -15.63
CA ALA A 6 -18.27 -36.52 -15.84
C ALA A 6 -18.05 -35.85 -14.48
N PHE A 7 -16.80 -35.45 -14.22
CA PHE A 7 -16.42 -34.56 -13.13
C PHE A 7 -16.95 -33.15 -13.45
N GLY A 8 -18.06 -32.76 -12.83
CA GLY A 8 -18.50 -31.37 -12.79
C GLY A 8 -17.78 -30.64 -11.66
N ALA A 9 -16.58 -30.13 -11.93
CA ALA A 9 -15.94 -29.16 -11.03
C ALA A 9 -16.83 -27.91 -11.00
N ALA A 10 -17.44 -27.63 -9.85
CA ALA A 10 -18.13 -26.38 -9.62
C ALA A 10 -17.09 -25.25 -9.72
N LEU A 11 -17.14 -24.52 -10.83
CA LEU A 11 -16.43 -23.27 -11.02
C LEU A 11 -17.00 -22.28 -10.01
N VAL A 12 -16.36 -22.15 -8.85
CA VAL A 12 -16.59 -21.01 -7.95
C VAL A 12 -15.92 -19.83 -8.62
N ALA A 13 -16.65 -19.18 -9.53
CA ALA A 13 -16.30 -17.84 -9.97
C ALA A 13 -16.47 -16.92 -8.75
N VAL A 14 -15.39 -16.72 -7.99
CA VAL A 14 -15.31 -15.63 -7.01
C VAL A 14 -15.33 -14.35 -7.82
N LEU A 15 -16.53 -13.85 -8.09
CA LEU A 15 -16.74 -12.51 -8.59
C LEU A 15 -16.20 -11.59 -7.49
N ALA A 16 -14.93 -11.19 -7.60
CA ALA A 16 -14.35 -10.22 -6.69
C ALA A 16 -15.10 -8.92 -6.95
N LEU A 17 -16.17 -8.70 -6.19
CA LEU A 17 -16.79 -7.39 -6.04
C LEU A 17 -15.65 -6.39 -5.82
N PRO A 18 -15.71 -5.18 -6.41
CA PRO A 18 -14.68 -4.19 -6.17
C PRO A 18 -14.51 -4.11 -4.67
N VAL A 19 -13.31 -4.42 -4.17
CA VAL A 19 -12.98 -4.31 -2.76
C VAL A 19 -13.17 -2.84 -2.44
N ALA A 20 -14.38 -2.49 -1.99
CA ALA A 20 -14.64 -1.23 -1.36
C ALA A 20 -13.56 -1.14 -0.30
N ALA A 21 -12.71 -0.12 -0.40
CA ALA A 21 -11.59 0.07 0.50
C ALA A 21 -12.17 -0.06 1.92
N GLN A 22 -11.86 -1.17 2.59
CA GLN A 22 -12.50 -1.48 3.84
C GLN A 22 -12.13 -0.36 4.82
N PRO A 23 -13.08 0.13 5.63
CA PRO A 23 -12.78 1.19 6.56
C PRO A 23 -11.66 0.70 7.49
N VAL A 24 -10.62 1.51 7.59
CA VAL A 24 -9.48 1.29 8.48
C VAL A 24 -9.43 2.41 9.50
N PHE A 25 -8.92 2.10 10.67
CA PHE A 25 -8.88 3.03 11.79
C PHE A 25 -7.46 3.11 12.33
N THR A 26 -6.98 4.33 12.57
CA THR A 26 -5.69 4.54 13.22
C THR A 26 -5.82 4.25 14.71
N ILE A 27 -4.88 3.49 15.24
CA ILE A 27 -4.75 3.22 16.68
C ILE A 27 -3.44 3.83 17.19
N GLY A 28 -3.37 4.14 18.49
CA GLY A 28 -2.21 4.79 19.09
C GLY A 28 -1.71 4.09 20.35
N SER A 29 -0.40 4.16 20.59
CA SER A 29 0.25 3.80 21.85
C SER A 29 1.38 4.81 22.13
N GLY A 30 1.16 5.74 23.06
CA GLY A 30 2.06 6.87 23.26
C GLY A 30 2.13 7.77 22.03
N ASP A 31 3.35 8.03 21.54
CA ASP A 31 3.64 8.80 20.33
C ASP A 31 3.61 7.95 19.04
N ARG A 32 3.28 6.65 19.15
CA ARG A 32 3.30 5.71 18.03
C ARG A 32 1.89 5.42 17.54
N LEU A 33 1.78 5.25 16.23
CA LEU A 33 0.57 4.97 15.48
C LEU A 33 0.65 3.60 14.83
N GLY A 34 -0.51 2.96 14.75
CA GLY A 34 -0.77 1.71 14.03
C GLY A 34 -2.08 1.82 13.26
N LEU A 35 -2.49 0.70 12.64
CA LEU A 35 -3.71 0.64 11.83
C LEU A 35 -4.43 -0.68 12.09
N ILE A 36 -5.75 -0.62 12.23
CA ILE A 36 -6.63 -1.79 12.32
C ILE A 36 -7.67 -1.77 11.20
N ASP A 37 -8.19 -2.94 10.85
CA ASP A 37 -9.44 -3.06 10.08
C ASP A 37 -10.67 -2.84 10.96
N ARG A 38 -11.86 -2.91 10.36
CA ARG A 38 -13.14 -2.72 11.06
C ARG A 38 -13.48 -3.84 12.04
N GLU A 39 -12.88 -5.02 11.88
CA GLU A 39 -12.99 -6.14 12.80
C GLU A 39 -12.02 -6.01 13.99
N GLY A 40 -11.18 -4.98 14.01
CA GLY A 40 -10.20 -4.74 15.06
C GLY A 40 -8.90 -5.54 14.89
N LYS A 41 -8.71 -6.22 13.76
CA LYS A 41 -7.45 -6.90 13.46
C LYS A 41 -6.37 -5.87 13.17
N ILE A 42 -5.20 -6.08 13.79
CA ILE A 42 -4.02 -5.25 13.56
C ILE A 42 -3.48 -5.49 12.14
N ILE A 43 -3.49 -4.44 11.33
CA ILE A 43 -2.81 -4.37 10.03
C ILE A 43 -1.37 -3.91 10.25
N LEU A 44 -1.20 -2.81 10.97
CA LEU A 44 0.11 -2.29 11.40
C LEU A 44 0.11 -2.10 12.91
N PRO A 45 1.06 -2.69 13.66
CA PRO A 45 1.15 -2.44 15.09
C PRO A 45 1.53 -0.98 15.39
N PRO A 46 1.21 -0.44 16.58
CA PRO A 46 1.62 0.89 17.01
C PRO A 46 3.14 1.07 17.15
N GLU A 47 3.83 1.25 16.03
CA GLU A 47 5.29 1.34 15.93
C GLU A 47 5.79 2.52 15.08
N PHE A 48 4.87 3.25 14.45
CA PHE A 48 5.17 4.25 13.44
C PHE A 48 4.92 5.66 13.98
N SER A 49 5.76 6.62 13.60
CA SER A 49 5.51 8.04 13.90
C SER A 49 4.42 8.64 13.00
N GLU A 50 4.15 8.00 11.87
CA GLU A 50 3.11 8.41 10.92
C GLU A 50 2.52 7.18 10.23
N VAL A 51 1.18 7.16 10.11
CA VAL A 51 0.44 6.17 9.32
C VAL A 51 -0.62 6.90 8.51
N LYS A 52 -0.56 6.77 7.18
CA LYS A 52 -1.47 7.41 6.22
C LYS A 52 -2.02 6.35 5.26
N PRO A 53 -3.26 5.87 5.48
CA PRO A 53 -3.93 4.99 4.53
C PRO A 53 -4.08 5.68 3.17
N GLY A 54 -3.60 5.04 2.12
CA GLY A 54 -3.71 5.48 0.73
C GLY A 54 -4.28 4.38 -0.15
N ARG A 55 -4.67 4.71 -1.38
CA ARG A 55 -5.24 3.73 -2.31
C ARG A 55 -4.29 3.50 -3.48
N PRO A 56 -3.61 2.34 -3.56
CA PRO A 56 -3.91 1.09 -2.85
C PRO A 56 -3.02 0.76 -1.63
N LEU A 57 -2.01 1.58 -1.30
CA LEU A 57 -1.04 1.27 -0.24
C LEU A 57 -1.10 2.27 0.92
N ILE A 58 -0.78 1.77 2.10
CA ILE A 58 -0.60 2.54 3.33
C ILE A 58 0.83 3.08 3.36
N LEU A 59 0.99 4.39 3.55
CA LEU A 59 2.29 4.99 3.85
C LEU A 59 2.50 4.94 5.36
N ALA A 60 3.65 4.45 5.83
CA ALA A 60 4.00 4.50 7.24
C ALA A 60 5.48 4.84 7.45
N THR A 61 5.76 5.63 8.49
CA THR A 61 7.11 6.14 8.80
C THR A 61 7.56 5.63 10.16
N LYS A 62 8.75 5.03 10.23
CA LYS A 62 9.40 4.61 11.48
C LYS A 62 10.78 5.26 11.57
N GLY A 63 10.96 6.17 12.53
CA GLY A 63 12.14 7.04 12.56
C GLY A 63 12.19 7.94 11.33
N TYR A 64 13.26 7.85 10.55
CA TYR A 64 13.44 8.61 9.29
C TYR A 64 13.13 7.79 8.02
N LYS A 65 12.58 6.59 8.18
CA LYS A 65 12.34 5.65 7.09
C LYS A 65 10.86 5.55 6.79
N THR A 66 10.45 5.99 5.60
CA THR A 66 9.08 5.85 5.10
C THR A 66 8.99 4.67 4.14
N ALA A 67 8.05 3.76 4.39
CA ALA A 67 7.77 2.61 3.53
C ALA A 67 6.29 2.58 3.14
N PHE A 68 5.97 1.73 2.15
CA PHE A 68 4.58 1.46 1.78
C PHE A 68 4.21 0.02 2.08
N PHE A 69 3.03 -0.17 2.64
CA PHE A 69 2.48 -1.45 3.05
C PHE A 69 1.17 -1.71 2.34
N ASP A 70 0.87 -2.97 2.04
CA ASP A 70 -0.49 -3.36 1.68
C ASP A 70 -1.40 -3.43 2.91
N TYR A 71 -2.70 -3.55 2.68
CA TYR A 71 -3.71 -3.65 3.74
C TYR A 71 -3.72 -5.00 4.49
N SER A 72 -2.81 -5.92 4.16
CA SER A 72 -2.54 -7.11 4.98
C SER A 72 -1.42 -6.89 6.00
N GLY A 73 -0.75 -5.73 5.94
CA GLY A 73 0.40 -5.38 6.78
C GLY A 73 1.75 -5.74 6.17
N ARG A 74 1.78 -6.25 4.94
CA ARG A 74 3.04 -6.62 4.26
C ARG A 74 3.66 -5.39 3.61
N MET A 75 4.96 -5.20 3.83
CA MET A 75 5.72 -4.15 3.15
C MET A 75 5.80 -4.46 1.64
N VAL A 76 5.44 -3.49 0.81
CA VAL A 76 5.44 -3.60 -0.66
C VAL A 76 6.57 -2.77 -1.27
N ILE A 77 6.85 -1.59 -0.71
CA ILE A 77 7.93 -0.72 -1.16
C ILE A 77 8.78 -0.35 0.05
N GLU A 78 10.04 -0.77 0.03
CA GLU A 78 11.01 -0.49 1.08
C GLU A 78 11.39 1.00 1.14
N PRO A 79 11.89 1.49 2.30
CA PRO A 79 12.40 2.84 2.43
C PRO A 79 13.56 3.15 1.47
N GLN A 80 13.28 3.94 0.45
CA GLN A 80 14.28 4.37 -0.56
C GLN A 80 14.13 5.85 -0.97
N PHE A 81 13.05 6.52 -0.54
CA PHE A 81 12.76 7.91 -0.88
C PHE A 81 13.05 8.82 0.32
N SER A 82 13.55 10.02 0.06
CA SER A 82 13.75 11.05 1.10
C SER A 82 12.42 11.60 1.60
N PHE A 83 11.41 11.60 0.73
CA PHE A 83 10.04 11.97 1.07
C PHE A 83 9.06 11.22 0.17
N ALA A 84 7.88 10.93 0.70
CA ALA A 84 6.80 10.27 -0.01
C ALA A 84 5.45 10.81 0.43
N ARG A 85 4.49 10.85 -0.49
CA ARG A 85 3.07 11.07 -0.21
C ARG A 85 2.32 9.75 -0.31
N ALA A 86 1.23 9.63 0.45
CA ALA A 86 0.35 8.46 0.36
C ALA A 86 -0.25 8.34 -1.05
N PHE A 87 -0.59 7.10 -1.44
CA PHE A 87 -1.16 6.84 -2.75
C PHE A 87 -2.55 7.47 -2.91
N HIS A 88 -2.77 8.13 -4.04
CA HIS A 88 -4.06 8.66 -4.47
C HIS A 88 -4.22 8.42 -5.97
N ASN A 89 -5.37 7.89 -6.40
CA ASN A 89 -5.64 7.50 -7.79
C ASN A 89 -4.54 6.61 -8.40
N GLY A 90 -3.99 5.68 -7.62
CA GLY A 90 -2.97 4.74 -8.09
C GLY A 90 -1.55 5.31 -8.21
N LEU A 91 -1.31 6.55 -7.79
CA LEU A 91 0.00 7.18 -7.84
C LEU A 91 0.42 7.73 -6.48
N ALA A 92 1.72 7.70 -6.20
CA ALA A 92 2.34 8.38 -5.07
C ALA A 92 3.43 9.33 -5.56
N GLY A 93 3.43 10.56 -5.05
CA GLY A 93 4.53 11.50 -5.28
C GLY A 93 5.69 11.18 -4.35
N VAL A 94 6.90 11.10 -4.89
CA VAL A 94 8.12 10.77 -4.14
C VAL A 94 9.27 11.70 -4.53
N SER A 95 10.24 11.89 -3.64
CA SER A 95 11.49 12.60 -3.94
C SER A 95 12.72 11.89 -3.38
N MET A 96 13.85 12.10 -4.05
CA MET A 96 15.18 11.61 -3.68
C MET A 96 16.16 12.78 -3.84
N GLY A 97 16.40 13.53 -2.77
CA GLY A 97 17.15 14.79 -2.86
C GLY A 97 16.48 15.81 -3.79
N ARG A 98 17.14 16.17 -4.89
CA ARG A 98 16.61 17.12 -5.90
C ARG A 98 15.68 16.47 -6.93
N ALA A 99 15.76 15.15 -7.10
CA ALA A 99 14.91 14.43 -8.03
C ALA A 99 13.51 14.21 -7.43
N SER A 100 12.49 14.29 -8.28
CA SER A 100 11.09 14.08 -7.89
C SER A 100 10.36 13.25 -8.93
N GLY A 101 9.29 12.57 -8.54
CA GLY A 101 8.52 11.79 -9.49
C GLY A 101 7.23 11.22 -8.93
N TYR A 102 6.53 10.48 -9.79
CA TYR A 102 5.34 9.71 -9.43
C TYR A 102 5.60 8.24 -9.65
N ILE A 103 5.26 7.42 -8.67
CA ILE A 103 5.39 5.96 -8.72
C ILE A 103 4.05 5.25 -8.72
N ARG A 104 4.02 4.07 -9.32
CA ARG A 104 2.94 3.08 -9.21
C ARG A 104 3.09 2.24 -7.93
N PRO A 105 2.06 1.46 -7.55
CA PRO A 105 2.10 0.60 -6.36
C PRO A 105 3.18 -0.49 -6.39
N ASP A 106 3.74 -0.82 -7.57
CA ASP A 106 4.89 -1.71 -7.73
C ASP A 106 6.25 -1.01 -7.50
N GLY A 107 6.23 0.28 -7.14
CA GLY A 107 7.42 1.11 -6.93
C GLY A 107 8.04 1.67 -8.21
N GLN A 108 7.50 1.37 -9.39
CA GLN A 108 8.05 1.85 -10.66
C GLN A 108 7.61 3.29 -10.95
N PHE A 109 8.52 4.11 -11.46
CA PHE A 109 8.24 5.47 -11.88
C PHE A 109 7.34 5.49 -13.13
N VAL A 110 6.29 6.30 -13.10
CA VAL A 110 5.51 6.70 -14.29
C VAL A 110 6.13 7.94 -14.93
N TRP A 111 6.63 8.83 -14.07
CA TRP A 111 7.33 10.04 -14.48
C TRP A 111 8.36 10.41 -13.42
N ARG A 112 9.50 10.94 -13.85
CA ARG A 112 10.58 11.41 -12.98
C ARG A 112 11.23 12.65 -13.60
N ASP A 113 11.53 13.61 -12.76
CA ASP A 113 12.47 14.70 -13.01
C ASP A 113 13.79 14.40 -12.28
N ASP A 114 14.91 14.58 -12.96
CA ASP A 114 16.25 14.29 -12.45
C ASP A 114 16.79 15.41 -11.53
N GLY A 115 16.08 16.54 -11.42
CA GLY A 115 16.49 17.69 -10.63
C GLY A 115 17.67 18.45 -11.23
N ALA A 116 18.01 18.22 -12.51
CA ALA A 116 19.05 18.95 -13.20
C ALA A 116 18.61 20.40 -13.49
N PRO A 117 19.51 21.40 -13.37
CA PRO A 117 19.21 22.75 -13.79
C PRO A 117 18.85 22.76 -15.28
N ARG A 118 17.67 23.29 -15.64
CA ARG A 118 17.29 23.51 -17.03
C ARG A 118 17.73 24.92 -17.42
N ASN A 119 18.73 25.02 -18.28
CA ASN A 119 19.32 26.24 -18.80
C ASN A 119 18.57 26.80 -20.02
#